data_AF-A0A428Z3T2-F1
#
_entry.id   AF-A0A428Z3T2-F1
#
_cell.length_a   1.000
_cell.length_b   1.000
_cell.length_c   1.000
_cell.angle_alpha   90.00
_cell.angle_beta   90.00
_cell.angle_gamma   90.00
#
_symmetry.space_group_name_H-M   'P 1'
#
loop_
_entity.id
_entity.type
_entity.pdbx_description
1 polymer ?
#
loop_
_entity_poly.entity_id
_entity_poly.type
_entity_poly.pdbx_seq_one_letter_code
_entity_poly.pdbx_strand_id
1 'polypeptide(L)'
;MLRLTWVQPEDLIGHELRQAALDGREPSRIAARWRAAGGREAPLRAGASPEPTSRYLRTLAEDLLDELADLPSRLADREPTDLARIRASCPSWPAPPPSAAEPPASR
;
A
#
# COMPACT_ATOMS: atom_id res chain seq x y z
N MET A 1 11.96 2.58 -25.83
CA MET A 1 11.16 1.39 -25.47
C MET A 1 11.16 1.29 -23.95
N LEU A 2 10.00 1.29 -23.28
CA LEU A 2 9.91 1.16 -21.81
C LEU A 2 9.87 -0.33 -21.43
N ARG A 3 10.70 -0.73 -20.46
CA ARG A 3 10.67 -2.07 -19.86
C ARG A 3 9.83 -2.01 -18.58
N LEU A 4 8.70 -2.68 -18.58
CA LEU A 4 7.87 -2.86 -17.39
C LEU A 4 8.48 -3.97 -16.54
N THR A 5 8.75 -3.68 -15.26
CA THR A 5 9.22 -4.66 -14.29
C THR A 5 8.28 -4.59 -13.10
N TRP A 6 7.79 -5.73 -12.64
CA TRP A 6 6.87 -5.79 -11.51
C TRP A 6 7.66 -5.69 -10.20
N VAL A 7 7.16 -4.85 -9.30
CA VAL A 7 7.66 -4.77 -7.92
C VAL A 7 7.48 -6.12 -7.22
N GLN A 8 8.46 -6.52 -6.42
CA GLN A 8 8.37 -7.70 -5.56
C GLN A 8 8.01 -7.29 -4.12
N PRO A 9 7.49 -8.19 -3.27
CA PRO A 9 7.17 -7.86 -1.87
C PRO A 9 8.34 -7.23 -1.12
N GLU A 10 9.57 -7.74 -1.31
CA GLU A 10 10.78 -7.21 -0.69
C GLU A 10 11.12 -5.78 -1.08
N ASP A 11 10.70 -5.33 -2.26
CA ASP A 11 10.92 -3.97 -2.74
C ASP A 11 10.01 -2.97 -2.01
N LEU A 12 8.87 -3.42 -1.50
CA LEU A 12 7.88 -2.59 -0.83
C LEU A 12 8.23 -2.32 0.64
N ILE A 13 8.94 -3.23 1.31
CA ILE A 13 9.20 -3.15 2.75
C ILE A 13 9.78 -1.80 3.17
N GLY A 14 10.83 -1.32 2.49
CA GLY A 14 11.44 -0.05 2.84
C GLY A 14 10.50 1.15 2.65
N HIS A 15 9.61 1.09 1.65
CA HIS A 15 8.60 2.11 1.42
C HIS A 15 7.52 2.07 2.49
N GLU A 16 7.02 0.88 2.84
CA GLU A 16 5.99 0.71 3.88
C GLU A 16 6.48 1.05 5.28
N LEU A 17 7.75 0.75 5.61
CA LEU A 17 8.37 1.22 6.86
C LEU A 17 8.39 2.75 6.94
N ARG A 18 8.67 3.41 5.81
CA ARG A 18 8.66 4.88 5.73
C ARG A 18 7.24 5.42 5.83
N GLN A 19 6.27 4.84 5.10
CA GLN A 19 4.86 5.25 5.17
C GLN A 19 4.32 5.08 6.59
N ALA A 20 4.58 3.94 7.23
CA ALA A 20 4.17 3.69 8.61
C ALA A 20 4.65 4.78 9.57
N ALA A 21 5.90 5.23 9.44
CA ALA A 21 6.41 6.33 10.26
C ALA A 21 5.69 7.67 9.96
N LEU A 22 5.33 7.95 8.71
CA LEU A 22 4.59 9.17 8.32
C LEU A 22 3.14 9.15 8.84
N ASP A 23 2.52 7.97 8.85
CA ASP A 23 1.18 7.74 9.40
C ASP A 23 1.14 7.79 10.94
N GLY A 24 2.31 7.95 11.58
CA GLY A 24 2.45 7.90 13.03
C GLY A 24 2.25 6.50 13.63
N ARG A 25 2.37 5.44 12.82
CA ARG A 25 2.44 4.03 13.26
C ARG A 25 3.81 3.75 13.90
N GLU A 26 3.96 2.60 14.56
CA GLU A 26 5.20 2.18 15.23
C GLU A 26 5.84 0.97 14.51
N PRO A 27 6.66 1.19 13.46
CA PRO A 27 7.19 0.09 12.65
C PRO A 27 8.55 -0.46 13.13
N SER A 28 9.10 0.02 14.25
CA SER A 28 10.52 -0.24 14.58
C SER A 28 10.85 -1.72 14.78
N ARG A 29 9.92 -2.48 15.36
CA ARG A 29 10.07 -3.94 15.55
C ARG A 29 10.11 -4.68 14.21
N ILE A 30 9.29 -4.27 13.26
CA ILE A 30 9.25 -4.85 11.91
C ILE A 30 10.54 -4.50 11.15
N ALA A 31 10.99 -3.24 11.24
CA ALA A 31 12.26 -2.80 10.65
C ALA A 31 13.47 -3.56 11.22
N ALA A 32 13.46 -3.88 12.52
CA ALA A 32 14.51 -4.68 13.14
C ALA A 32 14.53 -6.12 12.62
N ARG A 33 13.36 -6.76 12.50
CA ARG A 33 13.24 -8.13 11.94
C ARG A 33 13.71 -8.20 10.50
N TRP A 34 13.30 -7.24 9.67
CA TRP A 34 13.71 -7.18 8.27
C TRP A 34 15.23 -7.09 8.12
N ARG A 35 15.86 -6.15 8.86
CA ARG A 35 17.33 -5.99 8.84
C ARG A 35 18.06 -7.22 9.37
N ALA A 36 17.56 -7.85 10.43
CA ALA A 36 18.15 -9.05 10.99
C ALA A 36 18.14 -10.24 10.01
N ALA A 37 17.14 -10.30 9.11
CA ALA A 37 17.07 -11.30 8.06
C ALA A 37 17.98 -11.01 6.84
N GLY A 38 18.69 -9.88 6.83
CA GLY A 38 19.49 -9.42 5.68
C GLY A 38 18.70 -8.58 4.68
N GLY A 39 17.52 -8.12 5.07
CA GLY A 39 16.69 -7.20 4.28
C GLY A 39 17.35 -5.83 4.09
N ARG A 40 17.16 -5.25 2.89
CA ARG A 40 17.72 -3.94 2.51
C ARG A 40 16.71 -2.82 2.74
N GLU A 41 17.20 -1.60 2.91
CA GLU A 41 16.35 -0.40 2.92
C GLU A 41 15.77 -0.12 1.53
N ALA A 42 14.73 0.73 1.47
CA ALA A 42 14.12 1.11 0.20
C ALA A 42 15.16 1.77 -0.72
N PRO A 43 15.23 1.38 -2.00
CA PRO A 43 16.08 2.05 -2.97
C PRO A 43 15.65 3.52 -3.12
N LEU A 44 16.62 4.43 -3.20
CA LEU A 44 16.33 5.87 -3.30
C LEU A 44 15.63 6.27 -4.61
N ARG A 45 15.75 5.47 -5.68
CA ARG A 45 15.32 5.85 -7.04
C ARG A 45 14.68 4.74 -7.88
N ALA A 46 14.68 3.48 -7.42
CA ALA A 46 14.16 2.35 -8.18
C ALA A 46 13.00 1.70 -7.42
N GLY A 47 11.83 1.57 -8.07
CA GLY A 47 10.65 0.96 -7.47
C GLY A 47 10.57 -0.56 -7.61
N ALA A 48 11.55 -1.20 -8.25
CA ALA A 48 11.63 -2.64 -8.38
C ALA A 48 13.10 -3.08 -8.42
N SER A 49 13.46 -4.13 -7.69
CA SER A 49 14.80 -4.71 -7.77
C SER A 49 15.01 -5.38 -9.13
N PRO A 50 16.25 -5.35 -9.67
CA PRO A 50 16.55 -5.97 -10.96
C PRO A 50 16.53 -7.51 -10.88
N GLU A 51 16.80 -8.07 -9.71
CA GLU A 51 16.85 -9.50 -9.44
C GLU A 51 16.00 -9.83 -8.19
N PRO A 52 15.21 -10.91 -8.22
CA PRO A 52 14.48 -11.39 -7.04
C PRO A 52 15.43 -11.78 -5.92
N THR A 53 15.02 -11.56 -4.67
CA THR A 53 15.77 -12.04 -3.50
C THR A 53 15.57 -13.56 -3.27
N SER A 54 16.18 -14.09 -2.21
CA SER A 54 15.94 -15.48 -1.80
C SER A 54 14.45 -15.73 -1.50
N ARG A 55 13.96 -16.95 -1.75
CA ARG A 55 12.56 -17.33 -1.44
C ARG A 55 12.19 -17.02 0.01
N TYR A 56 13.13 -17.25 0.93
CA TYR A 56 12.96 -16.96 2.35
C TYR A 56 12.67 -15.48 2.62
N LEU A 57 13.47 -14.58 2.06
CA LEU A 57 13.30 -13.14 2.25
C LEU A 57 12.00 -12.63 1.62
N ARG A 58 11.58 -13.20 0.49
CA ARG A 58 10.30 -12.85 -0.14
C ARG A 58 9.09 -13.25 0.71
N THR A 59 9.06 -14.47 1.24
CA THR A 59 8.00 -14.91 2.16
C THR A 59 8.00 -14.06 3.43
N LEU A 60 9.18 -13.77 4.00
CA LEU A 60 9.25 -12.87 5.14
C LEU A 60 8.73 -11.46 4.80
N ALA A 61 8.99 -10.96 3.60
CA ALA A 61 8.48 -9.66 3.18
C ALA A 61 6.95 -9.66 3.11
N GLU A 62 6.32 -10.71 2.57
CA GLU A 62 4.87 -10.87 2.57
C GLU A 62 4.30 -10.82 4.00
N ASP A 63 4.85 -11.63 4.92
CA ASP A 63 4.42 -11.66 6.33
C ASP A 63 4.56 -10.29 7.01
N LEU A 64 5.69 -9.61 6.76
CA LEU A 64 5.96 -8.30 7.36
C LEU A 64 5.10 -7.17 6.76
N LEU A 65 4.68 -7.28 5.50
CA LEU A 65 3.75 -6.33 4.88
C LEU A 65 2.36 -6.44 5.52
N ASP A 66 1.90 -7.66 5.77
CA ASP A 66 0.63 -7.89 6.48
C ASP A 66 0.71 -7.32 7.91
N GLU A 67 1.80 -7.60 8.64
CA GLU A 67 2.01 -7.03 9.98
C GLU A 67 2.07 -5.49 9.97
N LEU A 68 2.66 -4.88 8.92
CA LEU A 68 2.69 -3.42 8.78
C LEU A 68 1.28 -2.86 8.56
N ALA A 69 0.47 -3.50 7.71
CA ALA A 69 -0.89 -3.08 7.43
C ALA A 69 -1.78 -3.09 8.68
N ASP A 70 -1.53 -3.99 9.61
CA ASP A 70 -2.27 -4.12 10.87
C ASP A 70 -1.85 -3.10 11.96
N LEU A 71 -0.75 -2.36 11.76
CA LEU A 71 -0.31 -1.38 12.75
C LEU A 71 -1.31 -0.22 12.90
N PRO A 72 -1.70 0.15 14.14
CA PRO A 72 -2.65 1.23 14.37
C PRO A 72 -2.05 2.58 13.98
N SER A 73 -2.79 3.34 13.16
CA SER A 73 -2.41 4.69 12.73
C SER A 73 -2.99 5.76 13.67
N ARG A 74 -2.16 6.76 14.01
CA ARG A 74 -2.62 7.95 14.76
C ARG A 74 -3.50 8.87 13.92
N LEU A 75 -3.47 8.70 12.60
CA LEU A 75 -4.29 9.45 11.65
C LEU A 75 -5.63 8.77 11.36
N ALA A 76 -5.91 7.58 11.91
CA ALA A 76 -7.11 6.80 11.58
C ALA A 76 -8.44 7.58 11.71
N ASP A 77 -8.54 8.49 12.68
CA ASP A 77 -9.72 9.34 12.85
C ASP A 77 -9.82 10.47 11.82
N ARG A 78 -8.68 10.93 11.30
CA ARG A 78 -8.59 12.01 10.29
C ARG A 78 -8.63 11.49 8.86
N GLU A 79 -8.21 10.25 8.66
CA GLU A 79 -8.10 9.57 7.37
C GLU A 79 -8.91 8.27 7.41
N PRO A 80 -10.25 8.36 7.43
CA PRO A 80 -11.10 7.17 7.43
C PRO A 80 -10.95 6.38 6.13
N THR A 81 -10.94 5.05 6.22
CA THR A 81 -10.95 4.15 5.06
C THR A 81 -12.36 3.65 4.70
N ASP A 82 -13.29 3.72 5.65
CA ASP A 82 -14.70 3.41 5.41
C ASP A 82 -15.33 4.41 4.42
N LEU A 83 -15.93 3.89 3.35
CA LEU A 83 -16.47 4.71 2.27
C LEU A 83 -17.54 5.70 2.74
N ALA A 84 -18.39 5.32 3.69
CA ALA A 84 -19.44 6.21 4.18
C ALA A 84 -18.84 7.38 4.96
N ARG A 85 -17.84 7.12 5.81
CA ARG A 85 -17.08 8.15 6.53
C ARG A 85 -16.29 9.06 5.58
N ILE A 86 -15.64 8.50 4.56
CA ILE A 86 -14.95 9.30 3.53
C ILE A 86 -15.91 10.27 2.86
N ARG A 87 -17.09 9.78 2.41
CA ARG A 87 -18.10 10.63 1.78
C ARG A 87 -18.61 11.73 2.72
N ALA A 88 -18.84 11.40 3.99
CA ALA A 88 -19.27 12.38 4.99
C ALA A 88 -18.24 13.50 5.22
N SER A 89 -16.94 13.19 5.09
CA SER A 89 -15.85 14.17 5.16
C SER A 89 -15.71 15.04 3.91
N CYS A 90 -16.44 14.76 2.84
CA CYS A 90 -16.36 15.47 1.57
C CYS A 90 -17.66 16.24 1.26
N PRO A 91 -17.80 17.50 1.71
CA PRO A 91 -19.06 18.26 1.58
C PRO A 91 -19.48 18.53 0.13
N SER A 92 -18.55 18.47 -0.83
CA SER A 92 -18.80 18.70 -2.26
C SER A 92 -18.79 17.41 -3.08
N TRP A 93 -19.24 16.29 -2.50
CA TRP A 93 -19.27 15.00 -3.20
C TRP A 93 -20.15 15.08 -4.47
N PRO A 94 -19.67 14.60 -5.64
CA PRO A 94 -20.42 14.72 -6.89
C PRO A 94 -21.69 13.85 -6.84
N ALA A 95 -22.80 14.40 -7.35
CA ALA A 95 -24.00 13.61 -7.58
C ALA A 95 -23.74 12.55 -8.66
N PRO A 96 -24.30 11.34 -8.53
CA PRO A 96 -24.21 10.36 -9.60
C PRO A 96 -24.82 10.94 -10.90
N PRO A 97 -24.22 10.66 -12.06
CA PRO A 97 -24.82 11.09 -13.33
C PRO A 97 -26.22 10.45 -13.48
N PRO A 98 -27.16 11.12 -14.18
CA PRO A 98 -28.45 10.52 -14.46
C PRO A 98 -28.25 9.17 -15.17
N SER A 99 -28.99 8.16 -14.72
CA SER A 99 -28.97 6.84 -15.36
C SER A 99 -29.32 7.00 -16.85
N ALA A 100 -28.45 6.52 -17.73
CA ALA A 100 -28.74 6.48 -19.15
C ALA A 100 -29.99 5.61 -19.34
N ALA A 101 -31.05 6.19 -19.91
CA ALA A 101 -32.25 5.45 -20.26
C ALA A 101 -31.86 4.22 -21.10
N GLU A 102 -32.42 3.07 -20.73
CA GLU A 102 -32.20 1.80 -21.39
C GLU A 102 -32.39 1.96 -22.91
N PRO A 103 -31.43 1.57 -23.76
CA PRO A 103 -31.60 1.68 -25.20
C PRO A 103 -32.83 0.84 -25.61
N PRO A 104 -33.70 1.36 -26.49
CA PRO A 104 -34.91 0.64 -26.88
C PRO A 104 -34.53 -0.71 -27.50
N ALA A 105 -35.15 -1.79 -27.02
CA ALA A 105 -34.95 -3.13 -27.55
C ALA A 105 -35.25 -3.14 -29.06
N SER A 106 -34.22 -3.41 -29.87
CA SER A 106 -34.39 -3.64 -31.31
C SER A 106 -35.22 -4.90 -31.53
N ARG A 107 -36.33 -4.77 -32.25
CA ARG A 107 -37.14 -5.88 -32.77
C ARG A 107 -36.60 -6.37 -34.10
#